data_AF-A0AAU8CDM7-F1
#
_entry.id   AF-A0AAU8CDM7-F1
#
_cell.length_a   1.000
_cell.length_b   1.000
_cell.length_c   1.000
_cell.angle_alpha   90.00
_cell.angle_beta   90.00
_cell.angle_gamma   90.00
#
_symmetry.space_group_name_H-M   'P 1'
#
loop_
_entity.id
_entity.type
_entity.pdbx_description
1 polymer ?
#
loop_
_entity_poly.entity_id
_entity_poly.type
_entity_poly.pdbx_seq_one_letter_code
_entity_poly.pdbx_strand_id
1 'polypeptide(L)'
;MTDGSHSKVKLNVRVPPSKKDEWKTALDDGETLTSLVQRAVDREIRDEYIHRDNLDNIAAGAPADIDFGEVTDRLDHLQGAVETLQTQLDDQLGHEGYDEEKVRDVAMKVTDYIPEAPDTDAVSSYDERLRYIENEIYKQQDGPSMGGLDGSAEKIAGLAGQDDIALVREALIFLENRTTVNVDSVIVDGTRHWVQV
;
A
#
# COMPACT_ATOMS: atom_id res chain seq x y z
N MET A 1 10.68 25.54 -27.43
CA MET A 1 11.61 25.42 -26.29
C MET A 1 12.09 26.82 -25.98
N THR A 2 11.49 27.47 -25.00
CA THR A 2 11.80 28.86 -24.63
C THR A 2 13.04 28.88 -23.75
N ASP A 3 14.16 29.22 -24.37
CA ASP A 3 15.41 29.55 -23.69
C ASP A 3 15.17 30.85 -22.90
N GLY A 4 14.82 30.70 -21.62
CA GLY A 4 14.58 31.82 -20.73
C GLY A 4 15.87 32.61 -20.59
N SER A 5 15.86 33.87 -21.00
CA SER A 5 17.01 34.77 -20.88
C SER A 5 17.35 34.97 -19.40
N HIS A 6 18.22 34.12 -18.85
CA HIS A 6 18.71 34.25 -17.48
C HIS A 6 19.62 35.48 -17.40
N SER A 7 19.08 36.57 -16.85
CA SER A 7 19.86 37.76 -16.48
C SER A 7 20.90 37.37 -15.43
N LYS A 8 22.18 37.32 -15.81
CA LYS A 8 23.29 37.10 -14.88
C LYS A 8 23.53 38.36 -14.05
N VAL A 9 22.96 38.41 -12.85
CA VAL A 9 23.19 39.50 -11.89
C VAL A 9 24.43 39.19 -11.07
N LYS A 10 25.39 40.13 -11.04
CA LYS A 10 26.58 39.99 -10.18
C LYS A 10 26.19 40.25 -8.72
N LEU A 11 26.36 39.25 -7.87
CA LEU A 11 26.13 39.35 -6.44
C LEU A 11 27.44 39.65 -5.71
N ASN A 12 27.51 40.79 -5.02
CA ASN A 12 28.63 41.14 -4.15
C ASN A 12 28.21 40.99 -2.68
N VAL A 13 28.65 39.90 -2.04
CA VAL A 13 28.34 39.64 -0.62
C VAL A 13 29.54 40.01 0.24
N ARG A 14 29.32 40.81 1.28
CA ARG A 14 30.36 41.15 2.26
C ARG A 14 30.38 40.09 3.35
N VAL A 15 31.46 39.33 3.42
CA VAL A 15 31.65 38.26 4.40
C VAL A 15 32.83 38.62 5.31
N PRO A 16 32.71 38.44 6.65
CA PRO A 16 33.84 38.61 7.56
C PRO A 16 35.03 37.71 7.16
N PRO A 17 36.28 38.17 7.29
CA PRO A 17 37.45 37.40 6.88
C PRO A 17 37.53 36.01 7.50
N SER A 18 37.23 35.89 8.80
CA SER A 18 37.21 34.61 9.53
C SER A 18 36.23 33.60 8.93
N LYS A 19 35.02 34.04 8.56
CA LYS A 19 34.01 33.19 7.93
C LYS A 19 34.37 32.83 6.50
N LYS A 20 35.02 33.75 5.77
CA LYS A 20 35.52 33.49 4.42
C LYS A 20 36.61 32.42 4.40
N ASP A 21 37.47 32.39 5.40
CA ASP A 21 38.53 31.38 5.53
C ASP A 21 37.98 30.03 5.99
N GLU A 22 36.98 30.02 6.88
CA GLU A 22 36.21 28.81 7.23
C GLU A 22 35.56 28.17 6.00
N TRP A 23 34.92 28.98 5.16
CA TRP A 23 34.28 28.49 3.93
C TRP A 23 35.30 27.95 2.93
N LYS A 24 36.46 28.61 2.76
CA LYS A 24 37.52 28.10 1.88
C LYS A 24 38.05 26.75 2.34
N THR A 25 38.12 26.52 3.64
CA THR A 25 38.61 25.27 4.23
C THR A 25 37.60 24.13 4.07
N ALA A 26 36.31 24.47 3.96
CA ALA A 26 35.22 23.52 3.77
C ALA A 26 34.84 23.26 2.29
N LEU A 27 35.61 23.81 1.33
CA LEU A 27 35.42 23.53 -0.09
C LEU A 27 36.02 22.17 -0.45
N ASP A 28 35.31 21.41 -1.30
CA ASP A 28 35.84 20.19 -1.90
C ASP A 28 36.91 20.51 -2.97
N ASP A 29 37.79 19.55 -3.27
CA ASP A 29 38.89 19.75 -4.23
C ASP A 29 38.38 20.20 -5.61
N GLY A 30 38.72 21.44 -5.99
CA GLY A 30 38.31 22.07 -7.26
C GLY A 30 37.06 22.94 -7.18
N GLU A 31 36.41 23.05 -6.02
CA GLU A 31 35.26 23.93 -5.81
C GLU A 31 35.71 25.39 -5.57
N THR A 32 34.90 26.35 -6.05
CA THR A 32 35.13 27.79 -5.81
C THR A 32 34.09 28.34 -4.84
N LEU A 33 34.41 29.46 -4.17
CA LEU A 33 33.43 30.15 -3.33
C LEU A 33 32.17 30.56 -4.11
N THR A 34 32.29 30.80 -5.42
CA THR A 34 31.14 31.11 -6.28
C THR A 34 30.22 29.91 -6.46
N SER A 35 30.77 28.71 -6.67
CA SER A 35 29.96 27.49 -6.80
C SER A 35 29.31 27.08 -5.48
N LEU A 36 29.99 27.32 -4.34
CA LEU A 36 29.40 27.13 -3.03
C LEU A 36 28.18 28.04 -2.81
N VAL A 37 28.31 29.33 -3.13
CA VAL A 37 27.21 30.30 -3.00
C VAL A 37 26.07 29.97 -3.96
N GLN A 38 26.36 29.58 -5.21
CA GLN A 38 25.32 29.15 -6.15
C GLN A 38 24.56 27.93 -5.65
N ARG A 39 25.28 26.88 -5.21
CA ARG A 39 24.68 25.68 -4.62
C ARG A 39 23.82 26.01 -3.41
N ALA A 40 24.28 26.91 -2.54
CA ALA A 40 23.51 27.33 -1.38
C ALA A 40 22.21 28.05 -1.77
N VAL A 41 22.27 28.96 -2.74
CA VAL A 41 21.07 29.65 -3.25
C VAL A 41 20.11 28.67 -3.93
N ASP A 42 20.63 27.75 -4.75
CA ASP A 42 19.81 26.75 -5.43
C ASP A 42 19.10 25.81 -4.43
N ARG A 43 19.79 25.40 -3.37
CA ARG A 43 19.22 24.58 -2.29
C ARG A 43 18.16 25.32 -1.47
N GLU A 44 18.38 26.61 -1.19
CA GLU A 44 17.41 27.45 -0.51
C GLU A 44 16.14 27.63 -1.35
N ILE A 45 16.28 27.89 -2.66
CA ILE A 45 15.14 28.01 -3.58
C ILE A 45 14.34 26.69 -3.68
N ARG A 46 15.03 25.55 -3.56
CA ARG A 46 14.43 24.21 -3.59
C ARG A 46 13.95 23.72 -2.24
N ASP A 47 14.03 24.55 -1.19
CA ASP A 47 13.61 24.22 0.18
C ASP A 47 14.32 22.96 0.73
N GLU A 48 15.59 22.77 0.35
CA GLU A 48 16.40 21.58 0.70
C GLU A 48 17.08 21.72 2.08
N TYR A 49 16.98 22.88 2.73
CA TYR A 49 17.59 23.12 4.04
C TYR A 49 16.61 22.87 5.19
N ILE A 50 16.82 21.78 5.91
CA ILE A 50 16.18 21.57 7.21
C ILE A 50 16.89 22.47 8.24
N HIS A 51 16.17 23.44 8.81
CA HIS A 51 16.69 24.32 9.86
C HIS A 51 17.23 23.52 11.05
N ARG A 52 18.42 23.90 11.55
CA ARG A 52 19.08 23.21 12.67
C ARG A 52 18.28 23.22 13.96
N ASP A 53 17.39 24.19 14.16
CA ASP A 53 16.48 24.19 15.32
C ASP A 53 15.46 23.03 15.25
N ASN A 54 15.18 22.50 14.06
CA ASN A 54 14.45 21.24 13.89
C ASN A 54 15.33 20.03 14.19
N LEU A 55 16.65 20.12 13.94
CA LEU A 55 17.61 19.05 14.24
C LEU A 55 17.95 18.96 15.72
N ASP A 56 17.98 20.08 16.46
CA ASP A 56 18.23 20.05 17.91
C ASP A 56 16.99 19.55 18.69
N ASN A 57 15.77 19.73 18.16
CA ASN A 57 14.58 19.01 18.64
C ASN A 57 14.62 17.50 18.34
N ILE A 58 15.38 17.06 17.33
CA ILE A 58 15.58 15.65 17.00
C ILE A 58 16.78 15.05 17.77
N ALA A 59 17.81 15.84 18.07
CA ALA A 59 19.07 15.37 18.64
C ALA A 59 19.18 15.54 20.18
N ALA A 60 18.35 16.38 20.82
CA ALA A 60 18.33 16.55 22.27
C ALA A 60 17.32 15.64 23.00
N GLY A 61 16.53 14.86 22.26
CA GLY A 61 15.90 13.67 22.80
C GLY A 61 16.91 12.53 22.85
N ALA A 62 16.79 11.63 23.83
CA ALA A 62 17.36 10.28 23.81
C ALA A 62 17.09 9.57 22.44
N PRO A 63 17.53 8.32 22.16
CA PRO A 63 16.91 7.57 21.06
C PRO A 63 15.42 7.50 21.36
N ALA A 64 14.66 8.47 20.84
CA ALA A 64 13.24 8.41 20.78
C ALA A 64 13.07 7.26 19.80
N ASP A 65 12.68 6.10 20.34
CA ASP A 65 11.75 5.25 19.62
C ASP A 65 10.81 6.20 18.90
N ILE A 66 11.04 6.38 17.60
CA ILE A 66 10.06 7.03 16.77
C ILE A 66 8.91 6.05 16.87
N ASP A 67 7.94 6.40 17.72
CA ASP A 67 6.78 5.58 18.00
C ASP A 67 5.91 5.62 16.75
N PHE A 68 6.28 4.77 15.79
CA PHE A 68 5.44 4.45 14.64
C PHE A 68 4.19 3.72 15.10
N GLY A 69 4.05 3.35 16.38
CA GLY A 69 2.85 2.79 16.98
C GLY A 69 1.63 3.60 16.61
N GLU A 70 1.65 4.93 16.76
CA GLU A 70 0.50 5.75 16.36
C GLU A 70 0.18 5.67 14.86
N VAL A 71 1.19 5.53 14.00
CA VAL A 71 1.01 5.39 12.54
C VAL A 71 0.54 3.98 12.18
N THR A 72 1.06 2.96 12.86
CA THR A 72 0.65 1.56 12.69
C THR A 72 -0.76 1.34 13.22
N ASP A 73 -1.09 1.84 14.40
CA ASP A 73 -2.44 1.83 14.98
C ASP A 73 -3.46 2.52 14.06
N ARG A 74 -3.09 3.63 13.42
CA ARG A 74 -3.95 4.31 12.45
C ARG A 74 -4.11 3.49 11.16
N LEU A 75 -3.06 2.81 10.72
CA LEU A 75 -3.11 1.89 9.57
C LEU A 75 -3.99 0.67 9.88
N ASP A 76 -3.80 0.03 11.01
CA ASP A 76 -4.60 -1.11 11.50
C ASP A 76 -6.07 -0.68 11.66
N HIS A 77 -6.32 0.52 12.17
CA HIS A 77 -7.67 1.06 12.28
C HIS A 77 -8.31 1.35 10.92
N LEU A 78 -7.55 1.88 9.96
CA LEU A 78 -8.02 2.11 8.59
C LEU A 78 -8.27 0.78 7.87
N GLN A 79 -7.42 -0.21 8.07
CA GLN A 79 -7.59 -1.57 7.54
C GLN A 79 -8.88 -2.19 8.10
N GLY A 80 -9.07 -2.17 9.42
CA GLY A 80 -10.31 -2.65 10.04
C GLY A 80 -11.57 -1.88 9.59
N ALA A 81 -11.45 -0.58 9.29
CA ALA A 81 -12.55 0.21 8.74
C ALA A 81 -12.87 -0.19 7.30
N VAL A 82 -11.88 -0.48 6.47
CA VAL A 82 -12.06 -0.99 5.10
C VAL A 82 -12.69 -2.38 5.13
N GLU A 83 -12.24 -3.27 6.01
CA GLU A 83 -12.85 -4.59 6.21
C GLU A 83 -14.32 -4.47 6.61
N THR A 84 -14.63 -3.58 7.56
CA THR A 84 -16.00 -3.31 7.99
C THR A 84 -16.86 -2.76 6.84
N LEU A 85 -16.30 -1.86 6.02
CA LEU A 85 -17.00 -1.30 4.87
C LEU A 85 -17.25 -2.35 3.79
N GLN A 86 -16.32 -3.26 3.54
CA GLN A 86 -16.54 -4.36 2.61
C GLN A 86 -17.62 -5.31 3.10
N THR A 87 -17.59 -5.71 4.38
CA THR A 87 -18.64 -6.53 4.98
C THR A 87 -20.01 -5.85 4.92
N GLN A 88 -20.07 -4.54 5.19
CA GLN A 88 -21.31 -3.76 5.05
C GLN A 88 -21.79 -3.64 3.60
N LEU A 89 -20.86 -3.49 2.66
CA LEU A 89 -21.18 -3.46 1.24
C LEU A 89 -21.74 -4.82 0.78
N ASP A 90 -21.18 -5.91 1.28
CA ASP A 90 -21.64 -7.27 1.00
C ASP A 90 -23.02 -7.56 1.61
N ASP A 91 -23.28 -7.10 2.84
CA ASP A 91 -24.61 -7.18 3.47
C ASP A 91 -25.66 -6.35 2.72
N GLN A 92 -25.27 -5.20 2.18
CA GLN A 92 -26.19 -4.33 1.42
C GLN A 92 -26.41 -4.79 -0.03
N LEU A 93 -25.39 -5.36 -0.67
CA LEU A 93 -25.49 -5.85 -2.04
C LEU A 93 -26.13 -7.25 -2.11
N GLY A 94 -25.99 -8.07 -1.06
CA GLY A 94 -26.34 -9.48 -1.12
C GLY A 94 -27.81 -9.84 -0.98
N HIS A 95 -28.78 -8.92 -0.91
CA HIS A 95 -30.17 -9.27 -0.59
C HIS A 95 -31.28 -8.68 -1.50
N GLU A 96 -31.00 -7.76 -2.43
CA GLU A 96 -32.09 -7.11 -3.20
C GLU A 96 -31.91 -7.10 -4.74
N GLY A 97 -30.83 -7.66 -5.29
CA GLY A 97 -30.51 -7.51 -6.71
C GLY A 97 -30.86 -8.70 -7.62
N TYR A 98 -30.52 -9.92 -7.19
CA TYR A 98 -30.51 -11.09 -8.07
C TYR A 98 -31.43 -12.21 -7.57
N ASP A 99 -31.94 -12.98 -8.52
CA ASP A 99 -32.75 -14.16 -8.23
C ASP A 99 -31.88 -15.29 -7.65
N GLU A 100 -32.37 -15.95 -6.60
CA GLU A 100 -31.59 -16.95 -5.85
C GLU A 100 -31.21 -18.16 -6.72
N GLU A 101 -32.07 -18.57 -7.67
CA GLU A 101 -31.76 -19.65 -8.60
C GLU A 101 -30.57 -19.27 -9.50
N LYS A 102 -30.58 -18.03 -10.01
CA LYS A 102 -29.47 -17.48 -10.79
C LYS A 102 -28.16 -17.40 -9.97
N VAL A 103 -28.24 -16.99 -8.71
CA VAL A 103 -27.07 -16.96 -7.81
C VAL A 103 -26.52 -18.37 -7.59
N ARG A 104 -27.38 -19.36 -7.36
CA ARG A 104 -26.97 -20.77 -7.20
C ARG A 104 -26.31 -21.34 -8.45
N ASP A 105 -26.87 -21.06 -9.62
CA ASP A 105 -26.31 -21.52 -10.90
C ASP A 105 -24.89 -20.97 -11.12
N VAL A 106 -24.70 -19.68 -10.81
CA VAL A 106 -23.38 -19.06 -10.89
C VAL A 106 -22.46 -19.62 -9.80
N ALA A 107 -22.94 -19.81 -8.58
CA ALA A 107 -22.19 -20.41 -7.48
C ALA A 107 -21.60 -21.77 -7.90
N MET A 108 -22.44 -22.67 -8.42
CA MET A 108 -21.98 -23.97 -8.92
C MET A 108 -20.94 -23.86 -10.04
N LYS A 109 -21.04 -22.84 -10.89
CA LYS A 109 -20.11 -22.61 -11.99
C LYS A 109 -18.77 -22.04 -11.52
N VAL A 110 -18.77 -21.15 -10.53
CA VAL A 110 -17.56 -20.46 -10.07
C VAL A 110 -16.74 -21.29 -9.09
N THR A 111 -17.33 -22.28 -8.42
CA THR A 111 -16.63 -23.16 -7.46
C THR A 111 -15.34 -23.74 -8.00
N ASP A 112 -15.33 -24.21 -9.25
CA ASP A 112 -14.16 -24.85 -9.88
C ASP A 112 -12.99 -23.87 -10.14
N TYR A 113 -13.22 -22.56 -9.99
CA TYR A 113 -12.23 -21.51 -10.20
C TYR A 113 -11.78 -20.84 -8.90
N ILE A 114 -12.34 -21.25 -7.76
CA ILE A 114 -11.89 -20.77 -6.46
C ILE A 114 -10.53 -21.42 -6.16
N PRO A 115 -9.47 -20.64 -5.88
CA PRO A 115 -8.18 -21.20 -5.57
C PRO A 115 -8.20 -21.98 -4.26
N GLU A 116 -7.51 -23.11 -4.22
CA GLU A 116 -7.28 -23.87 -2.99
C GLU A 116 -6.35 -23.09 -2.05
N ALA A 117 -6.74 -23.00 -0.77
CA ALA A 117 -5.88 -22.42 0.25
C ALA A 117 -4.56 -23.21 0.34
N PRO A 118 -3.42 -22.53 0.52
CA PRO A 118 -2.14 -23.21 0.70
C PRO A 118 -2.21 -24.13 1.93
N ASP A 119 -1.48 -25.25 1.85
CA ASP A 119 -1.47 -26.25 2.92
C ASP A 119 -1.02 -25.62 4.25
N THR A 120 -1.93 -25.67 5.23
CA THR A 120 -1.77 -25.05 6.55
C THR A 120 -1.63 -26.10 7.65
N ASP A 121 -1.14 -27.31 7.34
CA ASP A 121 -0.92 -28.40 8.31
C ASP A 121 -0.13 -27.99 9.58
N ALA A 122 0.62 -26.88 9.53
CA ALA A 122 1.36 -26.31 10.65
C ALA A 122 0.58 -25.27 11.50
N VAL A 123 -0.65 -24.93 11.12
CA VAL A 123 -1.42 -23.83 11.71
C VAL A 123 -2.46 -24.37 12.70
N SER A 124 -2.43 -23.85 13.92
CA SER A 124 -3.15 -24.44 15.06
C SER A 124 -4.57 -23.91 15.25
N SER A 125 -4.87 -22.75 14.66
CA SER A 125 -6.15 -22.07 14.80
C SER A 125 -6.66 -21.51 13.47
N TYR A 126 -7.98 -21.32 13.41
CA TYR A 126 -8.67 -20.74 12.25
C TYR A 126 -8.17 -19.32 11.93
N ASP A 127 -8.00 -18.47 12.95
CA ASP A 127 -7.52 -17.11 12.77
C ASP A 127 -6.08 -17.06 12.23
N GLU A 128 -5.20 -17.95 12.73
CA GLU A 128 -3.84 -18.06 12.18
C GLU A 128 -3.86 -18.55 10.73
N ARG A 129 -4.82 -19.39 10.36
CA ARG A 129 -4.97 -19.92 9.00
C ARG A 129 -5.36 -18.81 8.03
N LEU A 130 -6.35 -17.99 8.40
CA LEU A 130 -6.75 -16.84 7.59
C LEU A 130 -5.61 -15.83 7.44
N ARG A 131 -4.87 -15.53 8.50
CA ARG A 131 -3.68 -14.65 8.42
C ARG A 131 -2.58 -15.23 7.54
N TYR A 132 -2.40 -16.56 7.54
CA TYR A 132 -1.45 -17.21 6.65
C TYR A 132 -1.87 -17.06 5.19
N ILE A 133 -3.15 -17.28 4.89
CA ILE A 133 -3.72 -17.10 3.55
C ILE A 133 -3.56 -15.64 3.08
N GLU A 134 -3.92 -14.67 3.94
CA GLU A 134 -3.76 -13.24 3.69
C GLU A 134 -2.32 -12.89 3.30
N ASN A 135 -1.34 -13.36 4.08
CA ASN A 135 0.07 -13.12 3.84
C ASN A 135 0.58 -13.77 2.53
N GLU A 136 0.10 -14.97 2.19
CA GLU A 136 0.47 -15.62 0.94
C GLU A 136 -0.10 -14.88 -0.28
N ILE A 137 -1.33 -14.37 -0.20
CA ILE A 137 -1.92 -13.53 -1.25
C ILE A 137 -1.11 -12.23 -1.40
N TYR A 138 -0.75 -11.57 -0.28
CA TYR A 138 0.05 -10.35 -0.29
C TYR A 138 1.42 -10.56 -0.96
N LYS A 139 2.14 -11.63 -0.59
CA LYS A 139 3.45 -11.96 -1.20
C LYS A 139 3.37 -12.21 -2.71
N GLN A 140 2.24 -12.72 -3.21
CA GLN A 140 2.06 -12.96 -4.64
C GLN A 140 1.84 -11.68 -5.45
N GLN A 141 1.37 -10.59 -4.83
CA GLN A 141 1.24 -9.29 -5.51
C GLN A 141 2.61 -8.67 -5.84
N ASP A 142 3.63 -8.94 -5.01
CA ASP A 142 4.98 -8.36 -5.16
C ASP A 142 5.99 -9.24 -5.93
N GLY A 143 5.63 -10.47 -6.31
CA GLY A 143 6.54 -11.47 -6.89
C GLY A 143 6.14 -12.00 -8.28
N PRO A 144 7.09 -12.59 -9.06
CA PRO A 144 6.75 -13.30 -10.29
C PRO A 144 5.90 -14.53 -9.95
N SER A 145 4.62 -14.45 -10.27
CA SER A 145 3.55 -15.36 -9.86
C SER A 145 3.84 -16.82 -10.27
N MET A 146 4.08 -17.70 -9.29
CA MET A 146 3.93 -19.14 -9.45
C MET A 146 2.70 -19.58 -8.65
N GLY A 147 1.57 -19.81 -9.33
CA GLY A 147 0.38 -20.43 -8.76
C GLY A 147 -0.51 -19.46 -7.98
N GLY A 148 -1.49 -18.86 -8.68
CA GLY A 148 -2.32 -17.76 -8.19
C GLY A 148 -3.31 -18.15 -7.11
N LEU A 149 -3.14 -17.54 -5.92
CA LEU A 149 -4.14 -17.45 -4.86
C LEU A 149 -5.05 -16.23 -5.03
N ASP A 150 -5.03 -15.59 -6.21
CA ASP A 150 -5.92 -14.47 -6.52
C ASP A 150 -7.36 -14.97 -6.69
N GLY A 151 -8.05 -15.08 -5.55
CA GLY A 151 -9.46 -15.43 -5.46
C GLY A 151 -10.41 -14.23 -5.57
N SER A 152 -9.99 -13.13 -6.21
CA SER A 152 -10.86 -11.96 -6.39
C SER A 152 -12.06 -12.30 -7.28
N ALA A 153 -13.19 -11.63 -7.05
CA ALA A 153 -14.39 -11.82 -7.85
C ALA A 153 -14.14 -11.52 -9.34
N GLU A 154 -13.32 -10.51 -9.63
CA GLU A 154 -12.88 -10.10 -10.96
C GLU A 154 -12.11 -11.23 -11.66
N LYS A 155 -11.18 -11.87 -10.95
CA LYS A 155 -10.37 -12.97 -11.49
C LYS A 155 -11.23 -14.19 -11.76
N ILE A 156 -12.06 -14.58 -10.80
CA ILE A 156 -12.97 -15.73 -10.89
C ILE A 156 -13.99 -15.51 -12.01
N ALA A 157 -14.55 -14.30 -12.14
CA ALA A 157 -15.45 -13.90 -13.21
C ALA A 157 -14.80 -14.09 -14.60
N GLY A 158 -13.56 -13.62 -14.75
CA GLY A 158 -12.79 -13.77 -15.99
C GLY A 158 -12.52 -15.24 -16.35
N LEU A 159 -12.22 -16.09 -15.37
CA LEU A 159 -11.98 -17.53 -15.59
C LEU A 159 -13.29 -18.29 -15.90
N ALA A 160 -14.37 -17.96 -15.20
CA ALA A 160 -15.67 -18.57 -15.42
C ALA A 160 -16.38 -18.06 -16.69
N GLY A 161 -15.86 -17.02 -17.35
CA GLY A 161 -16.53 -16.36 -18.46
C GLY A 161 -17.90 -15.81 -18.04
N GLN A 162 -17.95 -15.14 -16.89
CA GLN A 162 -19.11 -14.44 -16.38
C GLN A 162 -18.81 -12.94 -16.39
N ASP A 163 -19.56 -12.17 -17.16
CA ASP A 163 -19.30 -10.72 -17.30
C ASP A 163 -19.85 -9.91 -16.12
N ASP A 164 -20.82 -10.47 -15.40
CA ASP A 164 -21.45 -9.84 -14.25
C ASP A 164 -20.69 -10.14 -12.95
N ILE A 165 -19.71 -9.28 -12.63
CA ILE A 165 -18.85 -9.42 -11.44
C ILE A 165 -19.65 -9.30 -10.14
N ALA A 166 -20.72 -8.49 -10.11
CA ALA A 166 -21.57 -8.35 -8.93
C ALA A 166 -22.31 -9.67 -8.62
N LEU A 167 -22.81 -10.34 -9.66
CA LEU A 167 -23.42 -11.66 -9.53
C LEU A 167 -22.40 -12.74 -9.11
N VAL A 168 -21.16 -12.67 -9.60
CA VAL A 168 -20.08 -13.58 -9.15
C VAL A 168 -19.78 -13.35 -7.67
N ARG A 169 -19.68 -12.10 -7.22
CA ARG A 169 -19.47 -11.76 -5.82
C ARG A 169 -20.59 -12.30 -4.94
N GLU A 170 -21.85 -12.10 -5.32
CA GLU A 170 -23.00 -12.62 -4.58
C GLU A 170 -23.03 -14.15 -4.54
N ALA A 171 -22.64 -14.81 -5.64
CA ALA A 171 -22.47 -16.26 -5.68
C ALA A 171 -21.37 -16.78 -4.75
N LEU A 172 -20.25 -16.06 -4.63
CA LEU A 172 -19.16 -16.41 -3.72
C LEU A 172 -19.58 -16.21 -2.24
N ILE A 173 -20.30 -15.13 -1.92
CA ILE A 173 -20.92 -14.90 -0.61
C ILE A 173 -21.94 -16.00 -0.29
N PHE A 174 -22.71 -16.44 -1.28
CA PHE A 174 -23.64 -17.56 -1.14
C PHE A 174 -22.91 -18.86 -0.81
N LEU A 175 -21.79 -19.17 -1.48
CA LEU A 175 -20.98 -20.35 -1.20
C LEU A 175 -20.44 -20.35 0.23
N GLU A 176 -19.87 -19.23 0.68
CA GLU A 176 -19.31 -19.04 2.01
C GLU A 176 -20.38 -19.19 3.12
N ASN A 177 -21.56 -18.57 2.96
CA ASN A 177 -22.54 -18.48 4.05
C ASN A 177 -23.66 -19.51 4.02
N ARG A 178 -23.99 -20.07 2.85
CA ARG A 178 -25.24 -20.83 2.64
C ARG A 178 -25.03 -22.24 2.11
N THR A 179 -23.79 -22.71 2.00
CA THR A 179 -23.49 -24.05 1.51
C THR A 179 -22.59 -24.84 2.45
N THR A 180 -22.43 -26.13 2.16
CA THR A 180 -21.46 -27.01 2.83
C THR A 180 -20.11 -27.04 2.13
N VAL A 181 -19.93 -26.20 1.10
CA VAL A 181 -18.63 -26.06 0.44
C VAL A 181 -17.74 -25.26 1.39
N ASN A 182 -16.55 -25.77 1.66
CA ASN A 182 -15.57 -25.10 2.50
C ASN A 182 -14.95 -23.94 1.71
N VAL A 183 -15.63 -22.79 1.68
CA VAL A 183 -15.12 -21.55 1.10
C VAL A 183 -15.06 -20.52 2.20
N ASP A 184 -13.89 -19.94 2.39
CA ASP A 184 -13.66 -18.80 3.27
C ASP A 184 -13.13 -17.63 2.45
N SER A 185 -13.10 -16.46 3.07
CA SER A 185 -12.55 -15.26 2.44
C SER A 185 -11.64 -14.47 3.36
N VAL A 186 -10.71 -13.75 2.74
CA VAL A 186 -9.81 -12.78 3.39
C VAL A 186 -9.81 -11.49 2.60
N ILE A 187 -9.48 -10.38 3.26
CA ILE A 187 -9.42 -9.06 2.62
C ILE A 187 -7.95 -8.66 2.56
N VAL A 188 -7.44 -8.40 1.35
CA VAL A 188 -6.06 -7.99 1.11
C VAL A 188 -6.09 -6.71 0.27
N ASP A 189 -5.40 -5.67 0.72
CA ASP A 189 -5.34 -4.36 0.04
C ASP A 189 -6.73 -3.81 -0.35
N GLY A 190 -7.72 -4.02 0.51
CA GLY A 190 -9.10 -3.56 0.27
C GLY A 190 -9.79 -4.28 -0.89
N THR A 191 -9.40 -5.52 -1.19
CA THR A 191 -10.08 -6.44 -2.11
C THR A 191 -10.35 -7.76 -1.39
N ARG A 192 -11.56 -8.30 -1.51
CA ARG A 192 -11.92 -9.59 -0.92
C ARG A 192 -11.52 -10.72 -1.86
N HIS A 193 -10.88 -11.74 -1.29
CA HIS A 193 -10.42 -12.94 -1.99
C HIS A 193 -11.06 -14.16 -1.35
N TRP A 194 -11.67 -15.02 -2.17
CA TRP A 194 -12.25 -16.28 -1.73
C TRP A 194 -11.30 -17.44 -2.01
N VAL A 195 -11.19 -18.36 -1.06
CA VAL A 195 -10.34 -19.55 -1.14
C VAL A 195 -11.08 -20.78 -0.64
N GLN A 196 -10.74 -21.93 -1.19
CA GLN A 196 -11.26 -23.22 -0.75
C GLN A 196 -10.42 -23.76 0.41
N VAL A 197 -11.07 -24.13 1.52
CA VAL A 197 -10.46 -24.45 2.82
C VAL A 197 -10.70 -25.88 3.30
#